data_AF-A0A1V5QR46-F1
#
_entry.id   AF-A0A1V5QR46-F1
#
_cell.length_a   1.000
_cell.length_b   1.000
_cell.length_c   1.000
_cell.angle_alpha   90.00
_cell.angle_beta   90.00
_cell.angle_gamma   90.00
#
_symmetry.space_group_name_H-M   'P 1'
#
loop_
_entity.id
_entity.type
_entity.pdbx_description
1 polymer ?
#
loop_
_entity_poly.entity_id
_entity_poly.type
_entity_poly.pdbx_seq_one_letter_code
_entity_poly.pdbx_strand_id
1 'polypeptide(L)' 'MRLTLSIPDAVAYRFQVAVPPRQRSKLVTRLLEQTLAEREDSLAAACRAANRDADLAQETAEWQAFDDGVTE' A
#
# COMPACT_ATOMS: atom_id res chain seq x y z
N MET A 1 18.50 -5.16 -6.95
CA MET A 1 17.53 -6.16 -7.43
C MET A 1 17.12 -5.84 -8.86
N ARG A 2 16.90 -6.83 -9.72
CA ARG A 2 16.36 -6.64 -11.08
C ARG A 2 15.02 -7.35 -11.20
N LEU A 3 14.03 -6.66 -11.73
CA LEU A 3 12.67 -7.17 -11.88
C LEU A 3 12.18 -6.90 -13.30
N THR A 4 11.43 -7.84 -13.86
CA THR A 4 10.81 -7.73 -15.18
C THR A 4 9.30 -7.61 -15.00
N LEU A 5 8.68 -6.70 -15.75
CA LEU A 5 7.26 -6.40 -15.65
C LEU A 5 6.60 -6.65 -17.01
N SER A 6 5.44 -7.29 -16.99
CA SER A 6 4.57 -7.38 -18.16
C SER A 6 3.50 -6.29 -18.06
N ILE A 7 3.33 -5.52 -19.12
CA ILE A 7 2.31 -4.48 -19.25
C ILE A 7 1.66 -4.59 -20.64
N PRO A 8 0.42 -4.11 -20.84
CA PRO A 8 -0.21 -4.13 -22.14
C PRO A 8 0.62 -3.41 -23.21
N ASP A 9 0.66 -3.93 -24.43
CA ASP A 9 1.51 -3.42 -25.52
C ASP A 9 1.26 -1.93 -25.81
N ALA A 10 -0.01 -1.51 -25.80
CA ALA A 10 -0.37 -0.11 -25.98
C ALA A 10 0.27 0.82 -24.93
N VAL A 11 0.41 0.35 -23.68
CA VAL A 11 1.07 1.08 -22.60
C VAL A 11 2.58 1.04 -22.79
N ALA A 12 3.14 -0.11 -23.15
CA ALA A 12 4.57 -0.27 -23.42
C ALA A 12 5.03 0.67 -24.54
N TYR A 13 4.28 0.75 -25.65
CA TYR A 13 4.58 1.63 -26.77
C TYR A 13 4.64 3.09 -26.32
N ARG A 14 3.58 3.58 -25.66
CA ARG A 14 3.51 4.96 -25.15
C ARG A 14 4.65 5.27 -24.19
N PHE A 15 4.96 4.35 -23.29
CA PHE A 15 6.05 4.48 -22.34
C PHE A 15 7.41 4.57 -23.03
N GLN A 16 7.66 3.72 -24.03
CA GLN A 16 8.93 3.73 -24.76
C GLN A 16 9.15 5.00 -25.59
N VAL A 17 8.07 5.54 -26.18
CA VAL A 17 8.08 6.79 -26.94
C VAL A 17 8.28 7.99 -26.03
N ALA A 18 7.56 8.05 -24.90
CA ALA A 18 7.59 9.21 -24.00
C ALA A 18 8.82 9.24 -23.08
N VAL A 19 9.45 8.09 -22.79
CA VAL A 19 10.49 7.97 -21.77
C VAL A 19 11.80 7.50 -22.38
N PRO A 20 12.87 8.34 -22.31
CA PRO A 20 14.16 8.01 -22.87
C PRO A 20 14.74 6.69 -22.33
N PRO A 21 15.51 5.95 -23.15
CA PRO A 21 16.34 4.85 -22.66
C PRO A 21 17.16 5.28 -21.43
N ARG A 22 17.36 4.36 -20.47
CA ARG A 22 18.03 4.60 -19.17
C ARG A 22 17.26 5.43 -18.12
N GLN A 23 16.18 6.12 -18.49
CA GLN A 23 15.28 6.78 -17.51
C GLN A 23 14.03 5.95 -17.17
N ARG A 24 13.76 4.92 -17.95
CA ARG A 24 12.57 4.06 -17.84
C ARG A 24 12.42 3.43 -16.45
N SER A 25 13.46 2.75 -15.96
CA SER A 25 13.41 2.13 -14.63
C SER A 25 13.22 3.17 -13.52
N LYS A 26 13.88 4.33 -13.63
CA LYS A 26 13.71 5.43 -12.66
C LYS A 26 12.27 5.93 -12.61
N LEU A 27 11.62 6.09 -13.76
CA LEU A 27 10.22 6.51 -13.78
C LEU A 27 9.31 5.46 -13.14
N VAL A 28 9.48 4.18 -13.50
CA VAL A 28 8.69 3.08 -12.92
C VAL A 28 8.87 3.02 -11.41
N THR A 29 10.11 3.09 -10.91
CA THR A 29 10.40 3.12 -9.47
C THR A 29 9.68 4.27 -8.78
N ARG A 30 9.79 5.50 -9.31
CA ARG A 30 9.11 6.67 -8.74
C ARG A 30 7.58 6.49 -8.69
N LEU A 31 6.99 5.94 -9.74
CA LEU A 31 5.54 5.70 -9.79
C LEU A 31 5.10 4.63 -8.78
N LEU A 32 5.91 3.58 -8.59
CA LEU A 32 5.66 2.56 -7.57
C LEU A 32 5.75 3.16 -6.16
N GLU A 33 6.82 3.89 -5.85
CA GLU A 33 7.00 4.57 -4.55
C GLU A 33 5.83 5.51 -4.25
N GLN A 34 5.44 6.34 -5.23
CA GLN A 34 4.32 7.25 -5.07
C GLN A 34 3.01 6.49 -4.79
N THR A 35 2.72 5.44 -5.56
CA THR A 35 1.48 4.66 -5.40
C THR A 35 1.45 3.94 -4.04
N LEU A 36 2.59 3.44 -3.57
CA LEU A 36 2.70 2.81 -2.26
C LEU A 36 2.45 3.81 -1.14
N ALA A 37 3.08 4.99 -1.20
CA ALA A 37 2.87 6.05 -0.23
C ALA A 37 1.39 6.48 -0.16
N GLU A 38 0.75 6.70 -1.32
CA GLU A 38 -0.68 7.05 -1.38
C GLU A 38 -1.57 5.97 -0.73
N ARG A 39 -1.24 4.68 -0.94
CA ARG A 39 -1.98 3.57 -0.33
C ARG A 39 -1.74 3.48 1.18
N GLU A 40 -0.51 3.66 1.63
CA GLU A 40 -0.15 3.66 3.05
C GLU A 40 -0.83 4.81 3.78
N ASP A 41 -0.85 6.01 3.19
CA ASP A 41 -1.55 7.17 3.76
C ASP A 41 -3.05 6.93 3.89
N SER A 42 -3.67 6.35 2.84
CA SER A 42 -5.08 5.97 2.87
C SER A 42 -5.37 4.93 3.95
N LEU A 43 -4.52 3.92 4.10
CA LEU A 43 -4.65 2.89 5.13
C LEU A 43 -4.50 3.51 6.53
N ALA A 44 -3.47 4.33 6.74
CA ALA A 44 -3.23 4.99 8.01
C ALA A 44 -4.38 5.93 8.38
N ALA A 45 -4.99 6.61 7.40
CA ALA A 45 -6.19 7.42 7.62
C ALA A 45 -7.40 6.58 8.05
N ALA A 46 -7.62 5.43 7.41
CA ALA A 46 -8.68 4.49 7.79
C ALA A 46 -8.48 3.95 9.21
N CYS A 47 -7.24 3.54 9.57
CA CYS A 47 -6.89 3.13 10.92
C CYS A 47 -7.16 4.25 11.95
N ARG A 48 -6.77 5.49 11.65
CA ARG A 48 -7.05 6.64 12.54
C ARG A 48 -8.54 6.95 12.67
N ALA A 49 -9.34 6.64 11.66
CA ALA A 49 -10.79 6.79 11.74
C ALA A 49 -11.39 5.71 12.63
N ALA A 50 -11.04 4.44 12.40
CA ALA A 50 -11.46 3.31 13.22
C ALA A 50 -11.07 3.48 14.69
N ASN A 51 -9.82 3.87 14.97
CA ASN A 51 -9.35 4.07 16.34
C ASN A 51 -10.01 5.26 17.08
N ARG A 52 -10.70 6.15 16.37
CA ARG A 52 -11.47 7.26 16.97
C ARG A 52 -12.94 6.93 17.13
N ASP A 53 -13.39 5.81 16.59
CA ASP A 53 -14.75 5.33 16.76
C ASP A 53 -14.91 4.78 18.19
N ALA A 54 -15.81 5.39 18.96
CA ALA A 54 -15.99 5.08 20.38
C ALA A 54 -16.65 3.71 20.61
N ASP A 55 -17.56 3.31 19.72
CA ASP A 55 -18.26 2.03 19.82
C ASP A 55 -17.28 0.89 19.50
N LEU A 56 -16.47 1.06 18.45
CA LEU A 56 -15.41 0.11 18.12
C LEU A 56 -14.31 0.06 19.20
N ALA A 57 -13.96 1.20 19.80
CA ALA A 57 -12.97 1.24 20.88
C ALA A 57 -13.44 0.48 22.12
N GLN A 58 -14.72 0.61 22.46
CA GLN A 58 -15.36 -0.12 23.56
C GLN A 58 -15.35 -1.63 23.28
N GLU A 59 -15.80 -2.05 22.10
CA GLU A 59 -15.76 -3.46 21.67
C GLU A 59 -14.31 -4.00 21.72
N THR A 60 -13.34 -3.25 21.20
CA THR A 60 -11.92 -3.64 21.23
C THR A 60 -11.41 -3.83 22.65
N ALA A 61 -11.80 -2.98 23.60
CA ALA A 61 -11.43 -3.11 25.01
C ALA A 61 -12.03 -4.37 25.64
N GLU A 62 -13.27 -4.71 25.29
CA GLU A 62 -13.93 -5.95 25.73
C GLU A 62 -13.21 -7.19 25.20
N TRP A 63 -12.83 -7.20 23.92
CA TRP A 63 -12.02 -8.28 23.34
C TRP A 63 -10.62 -8.39 23.97
N GLN A 64 -9.97 -7.27 24.28
CA GLN A 64 -8.64 -7.26 24.92
C GLN A 64 -8.68 -7.68 26.39
N ALA A 65 -9.82 -7.54 27.06
CA ALA A 65 -10.02 -7.99 28.44
C ALA A 65 -10.19 -9.52 28.54
N PHE A 66 -10.38 -10.21 27.41
CA PHE A 66 -10.44 -11.67 27.36
C PHE A 66 -9.05 -12.26 27.61
N ASP A 67 -8.88 -12.89 28.77
CA ASP A 67 -7.66 -13.63 29.14
C ASP A 67 -7.86 -15.12 28.86
N ASP A 68 -7.89 -15.49 27.58
CA ASP A 68 -7.73 -16.88 27.19
C ASP A 68 -6.24 -17.21 27.27
N GLY A 69 -5.83 -17.77 28.41
CA GLY A 69 -4.44 -18.19 28.63
C GLY A 69 -3.91 -18.98 27.45
N VAL A 70 -2.79 -18.52 26.87
CA VAL A 70 -2.13 -19.25 25.77
C VAL A 70 -1.66 -20.58 26.34
N THR A 71 -2.31 -21.67 25.95
CA THR A 71 -1.91 -23.02 26.33
C THR A 71 -1.03 -23.57 25.21
N GLU A 72 0.22 -23.94 25.54
CA GLU A 72 1.19 -24.54 24.60
C GLU A 72 0.80 -25.98 24.21
#